data_AF-A0A9E0M1H4-F1
#
_entry.id   AF-A0A9E0M1H4-F1
#
_cell.length_a   1.000
_cell.length_b   1.000
_cell.length_c   1.000
_cell.angle_alpha   90.00
_cell.angle_beta   90.00
_cell.angle_gamma   90.00
#
_symmetry.space_group_name_H-M   'P 1'
#
loop_
_entity.id
_entity.type
_entity.pdbx_description
1 polymer ?
#
loop_
_entity_poly.entity_id
_entity_poly.type
_entity_poly.pdbx_seq_one_letter_code
_entity_poly.pdbx_strand_id
1 'polypeptide(L)'
;MKSIIHILGEIHQAECLRYTNNCLPLTLKKLKANEYSRERLVTILRKRYELSHHFNQILEYILVIVETESRFWSKEKRQKFIFAIEQNLREENGELSEYGGPHIEDRKTFLAALGINYEIEFKHAGTFIRPTGSLAVQNLLRDVKELIDTGSIGAISVLWYWENRISLSSELGDYWIILKAFETTFPEWKKEEYAEGDIFWHLYSHAVHDEFHAKYCEDALVSLSAKNSKKVRGVCEKMRIFFDEFWDSIDPLGGSQ
;
A
#
# COMPACT_ATOMS: atom_id res chain seq x y z
N MET A 1 26.69 2.91 -14.26
CA MET A 1 25.24 2.76 -14.04
C MET A 1 25.04 2.24 -12.63
N LYS A 2 24.17 2.87 -11.83
CA LYS A 2 23.95 2.49 -10.42
C LYS A 2 23.33 1.08 -10.33
N SER A 3 23.70 0.32 -9.30
CA SER A 3 23.08 -0.98 -9.01
C SER A 3 21.63 -0.80 -8.55
N ILE A 4 20.82 -1.85 -8.62
CA ILE A 4 19.42 -1.80 -8.18
C ILE A 4 19.31 -1.48 -6.69
N ILE A 5 20.10 -2.16 -5.85
CA ILE A 5 20.10 -1.92 -4.39
C ILE A 5 20.39 -0.45 -4.04
N HIS A 6 21.31 0.18 -4.76
CA HIS A 6 21.62 1.59 -4.52
C HIS A 6 20.47 2.51 -4.95
N ILE A 7 19.78 2.21 -6.05
CA ILE A 7 18.61 2.98 -6.49
C ILE A 7 17.45 2.84 -5.50
N LEU A 8 17.16 1.63 -5.03
CA LEU A 8 16.10 1.39 -4.05
C LEU A 8 16.43 2.10 -2.72
N GLY A 9 17.69 2.03 -2.27
CA GLY A 9 18.14 2.78 -1.09
C GLY A 9 17.99 4.30 -1.23
N GLU A 10 18.30 4.87 -2.42
CA GLU A 10 18.07 6.30 -2.67
C GLU A 10 16.58 6.68 -2.64
N ILE A 11 15.71 5.83 -3.19
CA ILE A 11 14.26 6.06 -3.19
C ILE A 11 13.71 5.98 -1.77
N HIS A 12 14.06 4.92 -1.03
CA HIS A 12 13.65 4.74 0.35
C HIS A 12 14.10 5.91 1.23
N GLN A 13 15.37 6.31 1.15
CA GLN A 13 15.87 7.47 1.89
C GLN A 13 15.13 8.76 1.53
N ALA A 14 14.84 8.99 0.25
CA ALA A 14 14.08 10.16 -0.18
C ALA A 14 12.66 10.16 0.40
N GLU A 15 11.98 9.01 0.43
CA GLU A 15 10.67 8.88 1.06
C GLU A 15 10.75 9.14 2.58
N CYS A 16 11.73 8.58 3.31
CA CYS A 16 11.87 8.82 4.75
C CYS A 16 12.03 10.32 5.05
N LEU A 17 12.84 11.01 4.22
CA LEU A 17 13.02 12.46 4.31
C LEU A 17 11.71 13.21 4.04
N ARG A 18 10.88 12.77 3.10
CA ARG A 18 9.58 13.40 2.84
C ARG A 18 8.64 13.29 4.04
N TYR A 19 8.54 12.12 4.66
CA TYR A 19 7.72 11.94 5.86
C TYR A 19 8.23 12.77 7.04
N THR A 20 9.55 12.80 7.23
CA THR A 20 10.20 13.56 8.30
C THR A 20 10.01 15.06 8.12
N ASN A 21 10.25 15.58 6.91
CA ASN A 21 10.17 17.00 6.59
C ASN A 21 8.74 17.47 6.25
N ASN A 22 7.75 16.60 6.44
CA ASN A 22 6.34 16.87 6.11
C ASN A 22 6.12 17.30 4.64
N CYS A 23 6.91 16.77 3.71
CA CYS A 23 6.76 16.96 2.26
C CYS A 23 5.75 15.96 1.68
N LEU A 24 4.56 15.92 2.31
CA LEU A 24 3.47 14.99 2.02
C LEU A 24 2.33 15.68 1.24
N PRO A 25 1.45 14.91 0.58
CA PRO A 25 0.13 15.36 0.12
C PRO A 25 -0.64 16.08 1.23
N LEU A 26 -1.48 17.04 0.85
CA LEU A 26 -2.22 17.88 1.79
C LEU A 26 -3.08 17.03 2.73
N THR A 27 -3.75 16.00 2.21
CA THR A 27 -4.59 15.12 3.04
C THR A 27 -3.80 14.42 4.13
N LEU A 28 -2.61 13.90 3.81
CA LEU A 28 -1.73 13.26 4.79
C LEU A 28 -1.14 14.26 5.80
N LYS A 29 -0.82 15.50 5.36
CA LYS A 29 -0.40 16.57 6.28
C LYS A 29 -1.48 16.86 7.32
N LYS A 30 -2.72 16.99 6.89
CA LYS A 30 -3.87 17.25 7.76
C LYS A 30 -4.19 16.08 8.69
N LEU A 31 -4.05 14.84 8.21
CA LEU A 31 -4.14 13.64 9.06
C LEU A 31 -3.05 13.68 10.14
N LYS A 32 -1.79 13.92 9.76
CA LYS A 32 -0.66 14.01 10.69
C LYS A 32 -0.81 15.14 11.71
N ALA A 33 -1.46 16.24 11.32
CA ALA A 33 -1.77 17.37 12.18
C ALA A 33 -3.07 17.21 12.98
N ASN A 34 -3.80 16.10 12.84
CA ASN A 34 -5.09 15.82 13.47
C ASN A 34 -6.17 16.89 13.19
N GLU A 35 -6.22 17.40 11.97
CA GLU A 35 -7.13 18.49 11.59
C GLU A 35 -8.54 18.02 11.18
N TYR A 36 -8.78 16.70 11.10
CA TYR A 36 -10.07 16.16 10.69
C TYR A 36 -10.98 15.82 11.87
N SER A 37 -12.28 16.08 11.69
CA SER A 37 -13.31 15.54 12.57
C SER A 37 -13.43 14.02 12.43
N ARG A 38 -14.06 13.35 13.42
CA ARG A 38 -14.43 11.91 13.36
C ARG A 38 -15.09 11.55 12.02
N GLU A 39 -16.12 12.29 11.64
CA GLU A 39 -16.88 12.03 10.40
C GLU A 39 -16.01 12.18 9.15
N ARG A 40 -15.17 13.23 9.08
CA ARG A 40 -14.33 13.45 7.92
C ARG A 40 -13.23 12.39 7.83
N LEU A 41 -12.63 12.03 8.95
CA LEU A 41 -11.63 10.96 9.04
C LEU A 41 -12.20 9.62 8.54
N VAL A 42 -13.41 9.25 8.98
CA VAL A 42 -14.12 8.05 8.50
C VAL A 42 -14.40 8.12 6.99
N THR A 43 -14.76 9.29 6.46
CA THR A 43 -15.01 9.47 5.02
C THR A 43 -13.73 9.30 4.18
N ILE A 44 -12.61 9.85 4.64
CA ILE A 44 -11.30 9.67 4.00
C ILE A 44 -10.91 8.19 4.04
N LEU A 45 -11.11 7.56 5.20
CA LEU A 45 -10.80 6.15 5.41
C LEU A 45 -11.58 5.25 4.45
N ARG A 46 -12.89 5.47 4.26
CA ARG A 46 -13.71 4.68 3.31
C ARG A 46 -13.05 4.56 1.94
N LYS A 47 -12.54 5.67 1.39
CA LYS A 47 -11.87 5.70 0.09
C LYS A 47 -10.52 4.99 0.10
N ARG A 48 -9.76 5.07 1.20
CA ARG A 48 -8.51 4.31 1.34
C ARG A 48 -8.77 2.80 1.41
N TYR A 49 -9.86 2.38 2.05
CA TYR A 49 -10.23 0.96 2.12
C TYR A 49 -10.91 0.43 0.87
N GLU A 50 -11.58 1.29 0.11
CA GLU A 50 -11.98 0.97 -1.26
C GLU A 50 -10.76 0.62 -2.12
N LEU A 51 -9.64 1.34 -1.98
CA LEU A 51 -8.39 0.96 -2.64
C LEU A 51 -7.88 -0.40 -2.15
N SER A 52 -7.83 -0.61 -0.83
CA SER A 52 -7.36 -1.89 -0.24
C SER A 52 -8.24 -3.08 -0.64
N HIS A 53 -9.52 -2.87 -0.96
CA HIS A 53 -10.42 -3.93 -1.46
C HIS A 53 -9.87 -4.59 -2.73
N HIS A 54 -9.13 -3.84 -3.56
CA HIS A 54 -8.58 -4.35 -4.82
C HIS A 54 -7.22 -5.01 -4.68
N PHE A 55 -6.59 -4.97 -3.50
CA PHE A 55 -5.18 -5.34 -3.36
C PHE A 55 -4.89 -6.81 -3.69
N ASN A 56 -5.72 -7.76 -3.24
CA ASN A 56 -5.55 -9.18 -3.61
C ASN A 56 -5.63 -9.38 -5.12
N GLN A 57 -6.54 -8.68 -5.81
CA GLN A 57 -6.66 -8.76 -7.27
C GLN A 57 -5.47 -8.10 -7.99
N ILE A 58 -4.85 -7.09 -7.39
CA ILE A 58 -3.59 -6.51 -7.89
C ILE A 58 -2.48 -7.57 -7.80
N LEU A 59 -2.34 -8.23 -6.66
CA LEU A 59 -1.34 -9.29 -6.47
C LEU A 59 -1.53 -10.46 -7.44
N GLU A 60 -2.77 -10.94 -7.61
CA GLU A 60 -3.12 -11.95 -8.61
C GLU A 60 -2.75 -11.51 -10.03
N TYR A 61 -3.01 -10.26 -10.37
CA TYR A 61 -2.68 -9.73 -11.69
C TYR A 61 -1.16 -9.61 -11.91
N ILE A 62 -0.41 -9.16 -10.90
CA ILE A 62 1.05 -9.12 -10.92
C ILE A 62 1.60 -10.54 -11.13
N LEU A 63 1.04 -11.55 -10.45
CA LEU A 63 1.43 -12.95 -10.63
C LEU A 63 1.23 -13.40 -12.08
N VAL A 64 0.08 -13.12 -12.69
CA VAL A 64 -0.20 -13.44 -14.09
C VAL A 64 0.82 -12.81 -15.05
N ILE A 65 1.20 -11.54 -14.82
CA ILE A 65 2.21 -10.86 -15.64
C ILE A 65 3.58 -11.53 -15.49
N VAL A 66 4.00 -11.84 -14.27
CA VAL A 66 5.29 -12.51 -14.00
C VAL A 66 5.34 -13.90 -14.60
N GLU A 67 4.25 -14.66 -14.51
CA GLU A 67 4.15 -16.00 -15.08
C GLU A 67 4.16 -15.98 -16.61
N THR A 68 3.46 -15.01 -17.23
CA THR A 68 3.42 -14.83 -18.69
C THR A 68 4.81 -14.51 -19.25
N GLU A 69 5.62 -13.77 -18.50
CA GLU A 69 7.00 -13.43 -18.87
C GLU A 69 8.04 -14.44 -18.37
N SER A 70 7.63 -15.52 -17.70
CA SER A 70 8.53 -16.49 -17.07
C SER A 70 9.63 -17.03 -17.99
N ARG A 71 9.34 -17.16 -19.30
CA ARG A 71 10.30 -17.59 -20.33
C ARG A 71 11.50 -16.64 -20.54
N PHE A 72 11.40 -15.39 -20.11
CA PHE A 72 12.47 -14.39 -20.22
C PHE A 72 13.41 -14.37 -19.02
N TRP A 73 13.08 -15.15 -17.98
CA TRP A 73 13.81 -15.16 -16.71
C TRP A 73 14.50 -16.51 -16.48
N SER A 74 15.64 -16.48 -15.78
CA SER A 74 16.21 -17.72 -15.24
C SER A 74 15.26 -18.29 -14.17
N LYS A 75 15.33 -19.61 -13.96
CA LYS A 75 14.54 -20.30 -12.93
C LYS A 75 14.65 -19.62 -11.56
N GLU A 76 15.86 -19.25 -11.16
CA GLU A 76 16.12 -18.57 -9.88
C GLU A 76 15.43 -17.20 -9.79
N LYS A 77 15.51 -16.38 -10.83
CA LYS A 77 14.87 -15.04 -10.85
C LYS A 77 13.36 -15.15 -10.81
N ARG A 78 12.81 -16.07 -11.60
CA ARG A 78 11.38 -16.38 -11.59
C ARG A 78 10.92 -16.78 -10.19
N GLN A 79 11.65 -17.66 -9.51
CA GLN A 79 11.32 -18.09 -8.16
C GLN A 79 11.32 -16.92 -7.17
N LYS A 80 12.30 -16.01 -7.25
CA LYS A 80 12.32 -14.80 -6.40
C LYS A 80 11.11 -13.88 -6.65
N PHE A 81 10.72 -13.70 -7.91
CA PHE A 81 9.59 -12.85 -8.26
C PHE A 81 8.27 -13.44 -7.76
N ILE A 82 8.05 -14.73 -8.03
CA ILE A 82 6.85 -15.45 -7.59
C ILE A 82 6.80 -15.48 -6.06
N PHE A 83 7.91 -15.78 -5.40
CA PHE A 83 7.99 -15.84 -3.93
C PHE A 83 7.55 -14.52 -3.29
N ALA A 84 8.03 -13.37 -3.79
CA ALA A 84 7.64 -12.07 -3.26
C ALA A 84 6.12 -11.84 -3.33
N ILE A 85 5.49 -12.22 -4.44
CA ILE A 85 4.04 -12.05 -4.65
C ILE A 85 3.25 -13.06 -3.80
N GLU A 86 3.69 -14.31 -3.75
CA GLU A 86 3.01 -15.36 -3.00
C GLU A 86 3.05 -15.11 -1.49
N GLN A 87 4.14 -14.57 -0.92
CA GLN A 87 4.14 -14.21 0.50
C GLN A 87 3.09 -13.13 0.79
N ASN A 88 3.03 -12.08 -0.02
CA ASN A 88 2.02 -11.02 0.12
C ASN A 88 0.59 -11.59 -0.01
N LEU A 89 0.32 -12.45 -1.00
CA LEU A 89 -0.99 -13.09 -1.19
C LEU A 89 -1.40 -13.95 0.01
N ARG A 90 -0.45 -14.73 0.53
CA ARG A 90 -0.70 -15.63 1.66
C ARG A 90 -1.04 -14.85 2.93
N GLU A 91 -0.39 -13.70 3.19
CA GLU A 91 -0.74 -12.84 4.33
C GLU A 91 -2.09 -12.15 4.13
N GLU A 92 -2.36 -11.58 2.96
CA GLU A 92 -3.66 -10.96 2.68
C GLU A 92 -4.84 -11.97 2.77
N ASN A 93 -4.59 -13.24 2.46
CA ASN A 93 -5.56 -14.33 2.59
C ASN A 93 -5.61 -14.95 4.00
N GLY A 94 -4.71 -14.57 4.91
CA GLY A 94 -4.61 -15.13 6.27
C GLY A 94 -4.08 -16.56 6.32
N GLU A 95 -3.34 -16.99 5.32
CA GLU A 95 -2.66 -18.29 5.26
C GLU A 95 -1.34 -18.31 6.05
N LEU A 96 -0.84 -17.13 6.42
CA LEU A 96 0.33 -16.93 7.27
C LEU A 96 -0.15 -16.37 8.60
N SER A 97 -0.17 -17.22 9.63
CA SER A 97 -0.64 -16.88 10.98
C SER A 97 0.41 -16.14 11.82
N GLU A 98 1.52 -15.70 11.22
CA GLU A 98 2.69 -15.26 11.99
C GLU A 98 2.45 -13.90 12.66
N TYR A 99 1.45 -13.13 12.21
CA TYR A 99 1.15 -11.78 12.70
C TYR A 99 -0.36 -11.46 12.81
N GLY A 100 -1.19 -12.46 13.14
CA GLY A 100 -2.65 -12.33 13.20
C GLY A 100 -3.34 -12.79 11.92
N GLY A 101 -4.65 -13.06 11.98
CA GLY A 101 -5.44 -13.67 10.92
C GLY A 101 -5.50 -12.89 9.59
N PRO A 102 -6.42 -13.25 8.68
CA PRO A 102 -6.50 -12.60 7.37
C PRO A 102 -6.64 -11.08 7.51
N HIS A 103 -5.81 -10.32 6.80
CA HIS A 103 -5.88 -8.84 6.76
C HIS A 103 -7.30 -8.34 6.45
N ILE A 104 -8.08 -9.13 5.72
CA ILE A 104 -9.50 -8.91 5.42
C ILE A 104 -10.38 -8.93 6.66
N GLU A 105 -10.17 -9.85 7.60
CA GLU A 105 -11.02 -10.01 8.79
C GLU A 105 -10.73 -8.91 9.83
N ASP A 106 -9.47 -8.54 10.01
CA ASP A 106 -9.10 -7.41 10.88
C ASP A 106 -9.57 -6.07 10.30
N ARG A 107 -9.50 -5.93 8.97
CA ARG A 107 -10.11 -4.80 8.24
C ARG A 107 -11.61 -4.72 8.47
N LYS A 108 -12.34 -5.83 8.39
CA LYS A 108 -13.78 -5.88 8.65
C LYS A 108 -14.10 -5.48 10.09
N THR A 109 -13.31 -5.95 11.05
CA THR A 109 -13.45 -5.60 12.47
C THR A 109 -13.29 -4.10 12.70
N PHE A 110 -12.23 -3.51 12.14
CA PHE A 110 -11.99 -2.07 12.23
C PHE A 110 -13.11 -1.26 11.59
N LEU A 111 -13.54 -1.62 10.37
CA LEU A 111 -14.60 -0.92 9.66
C LEU A 111 -15.96 -1.05 10.36
N ALA A 112 -16.26 -2.21 10.94
CA ALA A 112 -17.48 -2.43 11.71
C ALA A 112 -17.53 -1.54 12.96
N ALA A 113 -16.40 -1.34 13.66
CA ALA A 113 -16.30 -0.42 14.79
C ALA A 113 -16.60 1.04 14.39
N LEU A 114 -16.34 1.41 13.13
CA LEU A 114 -16.69 2.71 12.54
C LEU A 114 -18.12 2.77 11.98
N GLY A 115 -18.91 1.71 12.13
CA GLY A 115 -20.26 1.61 11.59
C GLY A 115 -20.29 1.41 10.07
N ILE A 116 -19.20 0.94 9.46
CA ILE A 116 -19.11 0.65 8.02
C ILE A 116 -19.29 -0.86 7.82
N ASN A 117 -20.30 -1.24 7.03
CA ASN A 117 -20.47 -2.62 6.62
C ASN A 117 -19.67 -2.87 5.33
N TYR A 118 -18.54 -3.56 5.45
CA TYR A 118 -17.63 -3.87 4.35
C TYR A 118 -18.34 -4.48 3.12
N GLU A 119 -19.19 -5.48 3.35
CA GLU A 119 -19.89 -6.23 2.28
C GLU A 119 -20.92 -5.38 1.54
N ILE A 120 -21.45 -4.34 2.19
CA ILE A 120 -22.40 -3.42 1.57
C ILE A 120 -21.65 -2.29 0.85
N GLU A 121 -20.66 -1.70 1.53
CA GLU A 121 -19.92 -0.53 1.06
C GLU A 121 -19.16 -0.84 -0.23
N PHE A 122 -18.44 -1.97 -0.28
CA PHE A 122 -17.54 -2.28 -1.39
C PHE A 122 -18.11 -3.29 -2.38
N LYS A 123 -19.38 -3.68 -2.24
CA LYS A 123 -20.09 -4.54 -3.21
C LYS A 123 -20.01 -4.01 -4.65
N HIS A 124 -19.98 -2.69 -4.77
CA HIS A 124 -19.97 -1.98 -6.05
C HIS A 124 -18.59 -1.49 -6.46
N ALA A 125 -17.52 -1.90 -5.76
CA ALA A 125 -16.13 -1.52 -6.07
C ALA A 125 -15.63 -2.07 -7.43
N GLY A 126 -16.32 -3.08 -7.99
CA GLY A 126 -15.95 -3.71 -9.25
C GLY A 126 -14.71 -4.60 -9.10
N THR A 127 -13.89 -4.69 -10.14
CA THR A 127 -12.63 -5.46 -10.09
C THR A 127 -11.43 -4.57 -10.37
N PHE A 128 -10.22 -5.00 -10.05
CA PHE A 128 -9.01 -4.25 -10.40
C PHE A 128 -8.93 -3.89 -11.90
N ILE A 129 -9.38 -4.80 -12.78
CA ILE A 129 -9.37 -4.58 -14.23
C ILE A 129 -10.49 -3.64 -14.69
N ARG A 130 -11.60 -3.60 -13.95
CA ARG A 130 -12.78 -2.76 -14.24
C ARG A 130 -13.30 -2.20 -12.92
N PRO A 131 -12.58 -1.23 -12.32
CA PRO A 131 -12.99 -0.70 -11.03
C PRO A 131 -14.21 0.19 -11.22
N THR A 132 -15.16 0.08 -10.32
CA THR A 132 -16.37 0.89 -10.27
C THR A 132 -16.45 1.49 -8.88
N GLY A 133 -16.63 2.80 -8.71
CA GLY A 133 -16.56 3.38 -7.37
C GLY A 133 -16.07 4.83 -7.39
N SER A 134 -15.27 5.23 -6.41
CA SER A 134 -14.73 6.59 -6.37
C SER A 134 -13.74 6.84 -7.52
N LEU A 135 -13.84 8.03 -8.11
CA LEU A 135 -12.98 8.41 -9.24
C LEU A 135 -11.48 8.41 -8.86
N ALA A 136 -11.18 8.76 -7.60
CA ALA A 136 -9.82 8.72 -7.05
C ALA A 136 -9.23 7.29 -7.10
N VAL A 137 -9.99 6.30 -6.63
CA VAL A 137 -9.57 4.88 -6.67
C VAL A 137 -9.47 4.39 -8.11
N GLN A 138 -10.47 4.66 -8.94
CA GLN A 138 -10.46 4.24 -10.35
C GLN A 138 -9.23 4.79 -11.12
N ASN A 139 -8.89 6.06 -10.91
CA ASN A 139 -7.72 6.67 -11.54
C ASN A 139 -6.42 6.00 -11.07
N LEU A 140 -6.23 5.85 -9.75
CA LEU A 140 -5.05 5.19 -9.21
C LEU A 140 -4.91 3.76 -9.74
N LEU A 141 -5.99 2.97 -9.74
CA LEU A 141 -5.95 1.58 -10.22
C LEU A 141 -5.64 1.48 -11.72
N ARG A 142 -6.18 2.39 -12.55
CA ARG A 142 -5.82 2.48 -13.96
C ARG A 142 -4.32 2.74 -14.12
N ASP A 143 -3.81 3.73 -13.42
CA ASP A 143 -2.42 4.18 -13.57
C ASP A 143 -1.43 3.13 -13.03
N VAL A 144 -1.78 2.45 -11.93
CA VAL A 144 -1.06 1.28 -11.40
C VAL A 144 -1.05 0.13 -12.41
N LYS A 145 -2.21 -0.17 -13.02
CA LYS A 145 -2.31 -1.21 -14.05
C LYS A 145 -1.40 -0.92 -15.24
N GLU A 146 -1.36 0.33 -15.72
CA GLU A 146 -0.45 0.72 -16.82
C GLU A 146 1.02 0.45 -16.49
N LEU A 147 1.45 0.62 -15.23
CA LEU A 147 2.81 0.29 -14.80
C LEU A 147 3.06 -1.22 -14.74
N ILE A 148 2.10 -1.99 -14.23
CA ILE A 148 2.18 -3.45 -14.17
C ILE A 148 2.24 -4.03 -15.59
N ASP A 149 1.46 -3.49 -16.53
CA ASP A 149 1.40 -3.90 -17.93
C ASP A 149 2.73 -3.67 -18.69
N THR A 150 3.68 -2.91 -18.11
CA THR A 150 5.03 -2.80 -18.68
C THR A 150 5.91 -4.03 -18.47
N GLY A 151 5.39 -5.07 -17.80
CA GLY A 151 6.03 -6.36 -17.58
C GLY A 151 6.53 -6.58 -16.15
N SER A 152 7.18 -7.71 -15.90
CA SER A 152 7.53 -8.24 -14.57
C SER A 152 8.34 -7.25 -13.71
N ILE A 153 9.27 -6.50 -14.32
CA ILE A 153 10.04 -5.48 -13.60
C ILE A 153 9.13 -4.35 -13.10
N GLY A 154 8.18 -3.91 -13.94
CA GLY A 154 7.20 -2.90 -13.55
C GLY A 154 6.31 -3.42 -12.43
N ALA A 155 5.78 -4.63 -12.60
CA ALA A 155 4.91 -5.30 -11.63
C ALA A 155 5.54 -5.41 -10.23
N ILE A 156 6.77 -5.95 -10.12
CA ILE A 156 7.47 -6.06 -8.82
C ILE A 156 7.90 -4.69 -8.28
N SER A 157 8.25 -3.73 -9.13
CA SER A 157 8.59 -2.37 -8.66
C SER A 157 7.37 -1.61 -8.11
N VAL A 158 6.19 -1.84 -8.69
CA VAL A 158 4.91 -1.34 -8.16
C VAL A 158 4.66 -1.90 -6.79
N LEU A 159 4.76 -3.22 -6.62
CA LEU A 159 4.55 -3.88 -5.32
C LEU A 159 5.55 -3.39 -4.28
N TRP A 160 6.85 -3.36 -4.61
CA TRP A 160 7.87 -2.84 -3.71
C TRP A 160 7.56 -1.42 -3.21
N TYR A 161 7.14 -0.52 -4.10
CA TYR A 161 6.83 0.85 -3.73
C TYR A 161 5.54 0.94 -2.90
N TRP A 162 4.52 0.15 -3.25
CA TRP A 162 3.25 0.08 -2.53
C TRP A 162 3.47 -0.29 -1.06
N GLU A 163 4.20 -1.39 -0.81
CA GLU A 163 4.52 -1.86 0.55
C GLU A 163 5.33 -0.83 1.35
N ASN A 164 6.41 -0.30 0.76
CA ASN A 164 7.21 0.76 1.40
C ASN A 164 6.39 2.01 1.72
N ARG A 165 5.33 2.30 0.97
CA ARG A 165 4.49 3.47 1.23
C ARG A 165 3.57 3.24 2.43
N ILE A 166 3.08 2.01 2.61
CA ILE A 166 2.26 1.62 3.76
C ILE A 166 3.10 1.68 5.04
N SER A 167 4.23 0.97 5.03
CA SER A 167 5.20 0.92 6.12
C SER A 167 6.62 1.08 5.58
N LEU A 168 7.25 2.20 5.93
CA LEU A 168 8.54 2.56 5.36
C LEU A 168 9.68 2.17 6.29
N SER A 169 9.68 2.72 7.51
CA SER A 169 10.68 2.47 8.56
C SER A 169 10.30 3.26 9.81
N SER A 170 10.59 2.76 11.01
CA SER A 170 10.67 3.58 12.24
C SER A 170 9.51 4.58 12.39
N GLU A 171 8.27 4.08 12.43
CA GLU A 171 7.09 4.94 12.64
C GLU A 171 6.83 5.93 11.47
N LEU A 172 7.28 5.59 10.25
CA LEU A 172 6.98 6.34 9.02
C LEU A 172 6.18 5.47 8.05
N GLY A 173 5.29 6.10 7.30
CA GLY A 173 4.39 5.43 6.36
C GLY A 173 2.98 6.01 6.43
N ASP A 174 2.17 5.73 5.42
CA ASP A 174 0.79 6.19 5.36
C ASP A 174 0.00 5.63 6.55
N TYR A 175 0.20 4.35 6.88
CA TYR A 175 -0.55 3.68 7.94
C TYR A 175 -0.15 4.14 9.34
N TRP A 176 1.09 4.54 9.55
CA TRP A 176 1.47 5.16 10.83
C TRP A 176 0.77 6.51 11.04
N ILE A 177 0.69 7.34 9.98
CA ILE A 177 -0.05 8.61 10.03
C ILE A 177 -1.54 8.35 10.31
N ILE A 178 -2.14 7.37 9.62
CA ILE A 178 -3.55 7.00 9.82
C ILE A 178 -3.77 6.52 11.26
N LEU A 179 -2.94 5.60 11.76
CA LEU A 179 -3.02 5.10 13.13
C LEU A 179 -3.00 6.26 14.14
N LYS A 180 -2.06 7.20 14.04
CA LYS A 180 -1.97 8.33 14.98
C LYS A 180 -3.14 9.30 14.87
N ALA A 181 -3.68 9.50 13.66
CA ALA A 181 -4.91 10.27 13.48
C ALA A 181 -6.10 9.59 14.18
N PHE A 182 -6.23 8.28 14.05
CA PHE A 182 -7.29 7.50 14.69
C PHE A 182 -7.14 7.41 16.21
N GLU A 183 -5.93 7.20 16.73
CA GLU A 183 -5.63 7.22 18.17
C GLU A 183 -6.01 8.56 18.82
N THR A 184 -5.78 9.67 18.12
CA THR A 184 -6.14 11.01 18.62
C THR A 184 -7.64 11.25 18.55
N THR A 185 -8.29 10.76 17.49
CA THR A 185 -9.69 11.03 17.19
C THR A 185 -10.65 10.11 17.97
N PHE A 186 -10.23 8.87 18.25
CA PHE A 186 -10.94 7.85 19.03
C PHE A 186 -10.05 7.35 20.19
N PRO A 187 -9.76 8.21 21.18
CA PRO A 187 -8.90 7.87 22.31
C PRO A 187 -9.44 6.70 23.14
N GLU A 188 -10.74 6.42 23.08
CA GLU A 188 -11.39 5.28 23.74
C GLU A 188 -10.91 3.90 23.23
N TRP A 189 -10.30 3.84 22.05
CA TRP A 189 -9.79 2.59 21.45
C TRP A 189 -8.27 2.48 21.50
N LYS A 190 -7.58 3.55 21.92
CA LYS A 190 -6.13 3.60 21.97
C LYS A 190 -5.59 2.63 23.03
N LYS A 191 -4.50 1.94 22.69
CA LYS A 191 -3.72 1.11 23.62
C LYS A 191 -2.25 1.45 23.57
N GLU A 192 -1.50 0.99 24.58
CA GLU A 192 -0.04 1.04 24.58
C GLU A 192 0.55 0.02 23.61
N GLU A 193 -0.04 -1.19 23.59
CA GLU A 193 0.25 -2.26 22.65
C GLU A 193 -1.07 -2.81 22.09
N TYR A 194 -1.12 -3.04 20.78
CA TYR A 194 -2.26 -3.65 20.12
C TYR A 194 -2.01 -5.14 19.91
N ALA A 195 -3.07 -5.94 20.00
CA ALA A 195 -3.05 -7.35 19.67
C ALA A 195 -4.19 -7.68 18.70
N GLU A 196 -4.12 -8.86 18.06
CA GLU A 196 -5.17 -9.36 17.17
C GLU A 196 -6.57 -9.26 17.81
N GLY A 197 -7.55 -8.80 17.02
CA GLY A 197 -8.91 -8.53 17.48
C GLY A 197 -9.13 -7.12 18.06
N ASP A 198 -8.06 -6.35 18.31
CA ASP A 198 -8.21 -4.95 18.69
C ASP A 198 -8.67 -4.08 17.52
N ILE A 199 -9.44 -3.03 17.81
CA ILE A 199 -10.03 -2.16 16.78
C ILE A 199 -8.95 -1.55 15.87
N PHE A 200 -7.81 -1.14 16.43
CA PHE A 200 -6.69 -0.58 15.66
C PHE A 200 -5.63 -1.60 15.26
N TRP A 201 -5.83 -2.88 15.56
CA TRP A 201 -4.86 -3.93 15.23
C TRP A 201 -4.50 -3.93 13.75
N HIS A 202 -5.49 -3.83 12.87
CA HIS A 202 -5.26 -3.79 11.43
C HIS A 202 -4.37 -2.60 11.01
N LEU A 203 -4.59 -1.41 11.55
CA LEU A 203 -3.76 -0.25 11.21
C LEU A 203 -2.34 -0.41 11.78
N TYR A 204 -2.22 -0.93 13.00
CA TYR A 204 -0.96 -1.12 13.68
C TYR A 204 -0.09 -2.20 13.01
N SER A 205 -0.66 -3.37 12.72
CA SER A 205 0.05 -4.49 12.09
C SER A 205 0.66 -4.06 10.76
N HIS A 206 -0.13 -3.47 9.85
CA HIS A 206 0.37 -2.92 8.60
C HIS A 206 1.43 -1.84 8.81
N ALA A 207 1.24 -0.92 9.77
CA ALA A 207 2.21 0.15 10.02
C ALA A 207 3.56 -0.34 10.57
N VAL A 208 3.62 -1.55 11.12
CA VAL A 208 4.84 -2.11 11.74
C VAL A 208 5.45 -3.24 10.90
N HIS A 209 4.66 -3.99 10.14
CA HIS A 209 5.09 -5.26 9.53
C HIS A 209 5.25 -5.24 8.00
N ASP A 210 4.56 -4.35 7.27
CA ASP A 210 4.62 -4.38 5.79
C ASP A 210 6.02 -4.05 5.22
N GLU A 211 6.96 -3.55 6.04
CA GLU A 211 8.36 -3.41 5.62
C GLU A 211 9.00 -4.76 5.24
N PHE A 212 8.50 -5.88 5.78
CA PHE A 212 8.95 -7.22 5.40
C PHE A 212 8.46 -7.63 4.00
N HIS A 213 7.27 -7.20 3.59
CA HIS A 213 6.75 -7.44 2.24
C HIS A 213 7.54 -6.67 1.19
N ALA A 214 7.85 -5.41 1.50
CA ALA A 214 8.79 -4.61 0.73
C ALA A 214 10.14 -5.32 0.57
N LYS A 215 10.63 -5.99 1.62
CA LYS A 215 11.93 -6.69 1.58
C LYS A 215 11.94 -7.85 0.58
N TYR A 216 10.88 -8.66 0.51
CA TYR A 216 10.80 -9.73 -0.49
C TYR A 216 10.85 -9.19 -1.93
N CYS A 217 10.19 -8.06 -2.17
CA CYS A 217 10.22 -7.39 -3.47
C CYS A 217 11.60 -6.79 -3.78
N GLU A 218 12.28 -6.24 -2.77
CA GLU A 218 13.65 -5.75 -2.90
C GLU A 218 14.60 -6.88 -3.33
N ASP A 219 14.55 -8.03 -2.65
CA ASP A 219 15.43 -9.17 -2.95
C ASP A 219 15.19 -9.71 -4.38
N ALA A 220 13.94 -9.69 -4.84
CA ALA A 220 13.58 -9.98 -6.22
C ALA A 220 14.22 -8.96 -7.18
N LEU A 221 14.04 -7.66 -6.95
CA LEU A 221 14.57 -6.60 -7.81
C LEU A 221 16.10 -6.56 -7.84
N VAL A 222 16.77 -6.76 -6.70
CA VAL A 222 18.23 -6.74 -6.58
C VAL A 222 18.89 -7.89 -7.37
N SER A 223 18.16 -8.97 -7.65
CA SER A 223 18.63 -10.04 -8.54
C SER A 223 18.79 -9.60 -10.01
N LEU A 224 18.19 -8.46 -10.40
CA LEU A 224 18.29 -7.90 -11.74
C LEU A 224 19.65 -7.23 -11.98
N SER A 225 20.08 -7.21 -13.25
CA SER A 225 21.28 -6.47 -13.62
C SER A 225 21.04 -4.96 -13.60
N ALA A 226 22.13 -4.19 -13.40
CA ALA A 226 22.10 -2.74 -13.29
C ALA A 226 21.41 -2.04 -14.49
N LYS A 227 21.35 -2.66 -15.68
CA LYS A 227 20.63 -2.13 -16.86
C LYS A 227 19.16 -1.82 -16.61
N ASN A 228 18.55 -2.47 -15.61
CA ASN A 228 17.15 -2.28 -15.27
C ASN A 228 16.92 -1.14 -14.26
N SER A 229 17.99 -0.53 -13.72
CA SER A 229 17.94 0.54 -12.70
C SER A 229 17.04 1.72 -13.09
N LYS A 230 17.16 2.18 -14.34
CA LYS A 230 16.34 3.28 -14.85
C LYS A 230 14.84 2.93 -14.89
N LYS A 231 14.51 1.67 -15.23
CA LYS A 231 13.11 1.20 -15.27
C LYS A 231 12.53 1.13 -13.86
N VAL A 232 13.25 0.52 -12.92
CA VAL A 232 12.84 0.44 -11.50
C VAL A 232 12.60 1.83 -10.92
N ARG A 233 13.57 2.73 -11.09
CA ARG A 233 13.45 4.13 -10.65
C ARG A 233 12.22 4.82 -11.24
N GLY A 234 12.04 4.74 -12.56
CA GLY A 234 10.94 5.42 -13.23
C GLY A 234 9.56 4.89 -12.82
N VAL A 235 9.43 3.60 -12.48
CA VAL A 235 8.19 3.04 -11.94
C VAL A 235 7.92 3.57 -10.54
N CYS A 236 8.90 3.55 -9.65
CA CYS A 236 8.74 4.05 -8.27
C CYS A 236 8.42 5.55 -8.24
N GLU A 237 9.07 6.36 -9.09
CA GLU A 237 8.81 7.80 -9.19
C GLU A 237 7.39 8.10 -9.68
N LYS A 238 6.84 7.27 -10.58
CA LYS A 238 5.44 7.39 -11.02
C LYS A 238 4.45 6.94 -9.94
N MET A 239 4.71 5.80 -9.30
CA MET A 239 3.90 5.33 -8.17
C MET A 239 3.79 6.38 -7.07
N ARG A 240 4.89 7.07 -6.75
CA ARG A 240 4.89 8.20 -5.82
C ARG A 240 3.89 9.28 -6.22
N ILE A 241 3.92 9.70 -7.49
CA ILE A 241 3.02 10.73 -8.02
C ILE A 241 1.57 10.24 -7.93
N PHE A 242 1.29 9.01 -8.36
CA PHE A 242 -0.06 8.45 -8.33
C PHE A 242 -0.63 8.37 -6.91
N PHE A 243 0.17 7.96 -5.93
CA PHE A 243 -0.24 7.96 -4.53
C PHE A 243 -0.45 9.38 -3.98
N ASP A 244 0.41 10.33 -4.35
CA ASP A 244 0.26 11.71 -3.89
C ASP A 244 -1.04 12.33 -4.44
N GLU A 245 -1.34 12.13 -5.72
CA GLU A 245 -2.58 12.55 -6.38
C GLU A 245 -3.82 11.83 -5.82
N PHE A 246 -3.70 10.54 -5.50
CA PHE A 246 -4.75 9.78 -4.83
C PHE A 246 -5.10 10.42 -3.48
N TRP A 247 -4.09 10.66 -2.63
CA TRP A 247 -4.31 11.26 -1.32
C TRP A 247 -4.97 12.63 -1.40
N ASP A 248 -4.55 13.49 -2.33
CA ASP A 248 -5.15 14.81 -2.50
C ASP A 248 -6.57 14.75 -3.12
N SER A 249 -6.88 13.72 -3.91
CA SER A 249 -8.20 13.57 -4.55
C SER A 249 -9.27 12.93 -3.67
N ILE A 250 -8.89 12.18 -2.62
CA ILE A 250 -9.87 11.60 -1.70
C ILE A 250 -10.47 12.62 -0.72
N ASP A 251 -9.83 13.78 -0.52
CA ASP A 251 -10.34 14.91 0.26
C ASP A 251 -10.49 16.20 -0.60
N PRO A 252 -11.44 16.28 -1.54
CA PRO A 252 -11.56 17.42 -2.45
C PRO A 252 -11.97 18.74 -1.76
N LEU A 253 -12.43 18.67 -0.49
CA LEU A 253 -12.77 19.83 0.33
C LEU A 253 -11.59 20.31 1.19
N GLY A 254 -10.39 19.74 1.00
CA GLY A 254 -9.18 20.10 1.73
C GLY A 254 -8.67 21.54 1.46
N GLY A 255 -9.25 22.24 0.48
CA GLY A 255 -9.06 23.68 0.33
C GLY A 255 -9.89 24.45 1.37
N SER A 256 -9.21 24.94 2.42
CA SER A 256 -9.62 26.01 3.35
C SER A 256 -11.14 26.18 3.59
N GLN A 257 -11.63 25.63 4.71
CA GLN A 257 -12.68 26.29 5.49
C GLN A 257 -12.04 27.20 6.53
#